data_AF-A0A417WCN4-F1
#
_entry.id   AF-A0A417WCN4-F1
#
_cell.length_a   1.000
_cell.length_b   1.000
_cell.length_c   1.000
_cell.angle_alpha   90.00
_cell.angle_beta   90.00
_cell.angle_gamma   90.00
#
_symmetry.space_group_name_H-M   'P 1'
#
loop_
_entity.id
_entity.type
_entity.pdbx_description
1 polymer ?
#
loop_
_entity_poly.entity_id
_entity_poly.type
_entity_poly.pdbx_seq_one_letter_code
_entity_poly.pdbx_strand_id
1 'polypeptide(L)'
;MTKREFATKLFDELEEKHDIQKVVDSIKSVKCNGKNLNVNEQLQIVNFIREIYAEKNRGLFEDVSAFLALVNQVEAQIKSQNNSQSGGSK
;
A
#
# COMPACT_ATOMS: atom_id res chain seq x y z
N MET A 1 9.75 -14.13 7.17
CA MET A 1 9.06 -12.83 7.30
C MET A 1 7.67 -12.97 6.73
N THR A 2 6.65 -12.60 7.49
CA THR A 2 5.25 -12.59 7.06
C THR A 2 4.91 -11.27 6.36
N LYS A 3 3.80 -11.24 5.59
CA LYS A 3 3.31 -10.02 4.93
C LYS A 3 2.98 -8.91 5.92
N ARG A 4 2.46 -9.25 7.11
CA ARG A 4 2.14 -8.28 8.18
C ARG A 4 3.39 -7.71 8.84
N GLU A 5 4.42 -8.53 9.09
CA GLU A 5 5.72 -8.05 9.57
C GLU A 5 6.37 -7.07 8.60
N PHE A 6 6.26 -7.34 7.29
CA PHE A 6 6.75 -6.43 6.26
C PHE A 6 5.96 -5.13 6.23
N ALA A 7 4.63 -5.20 6.26
CA ALA A 7 3.75 -4.04 6.32
C ALA A 7 4.04 -3.15 7.55
N THR A 8 4.36 -3.76 8.71
CA THR A 8 4.67 -3.01 9.94
C THR A 8 5.95 -2.20 9.80
N LYS A 9 7.04 -2.82 9.32
CA LYS A 9 8.29 -2.08 9.07
C LYS A 9 8.12 -0.97 8.05
N LEU A 10 7.33 -1.25 7.01
CA LEU A 10 7.08 -0.27 5.95
C LEU A 10 6.23 0.89 6.44
N PHE A 11 5.29 0.63 7.36
CA PHE A 11 4.53 1.66 8.04
C PHE A 11 5.42 2.58 8.88
N ASP A 12 6.34 2.03 9.68
CA ASP A 12 7.26 2.84 10.49
C ASP A 12 8.17 3.72 9.61
N GLU A 13 8.65 3.22 8.46
CA GLU A 13 9.39 4.04 7.49
C GLU A 13 8.53 5.14 6.84
N LEU A 14 7.25 4.87 6.59
CA LEU A 14 6.31 5.86 6.06
C LEU A 14 6.03 6.96 7.08
N GLU A 15 5.88 6.60 8.35
CA GLU A 15 5.65 7.53 9.47
C GLU A 15 6.86 8.44 9.69
N GLU A 16 8.08 7.92 9.54
CA GLU A 16 9.31 8.70 9.74
C GLU A 16 9.64 9.61 8.53
N LYS A 17 9.46 9.10 7.30
CA LYS A 17 10.01 9.75 6.08
C LYS A 17 8.95 10.37 5.18
N HIS A 18 7.68 9.98 5.33
CA HIS A 18 6.56 10.41 4.48
C HIS A 18 6.80 10.19 2.96
N ASP A 19 7.68 9.27 2.58
CA ASP A 19 8.03 8.99 1.18
C ASP A 19 7.15 7.87 0.60
N ILE A 20 6.09 8.29 -0.08
CA ILE A 20 5.10 7.39 -0.68
C ILE A 20 5.69 6.58 -1.85
N GLN A 21 6.59 7.17 -2.64
CA GLN A 21 7.17 6.46 -3.80
C GLN A 21 8.05 5.31 -3.33
N LYS A 22 8.87 5.54 -2.31
CA LYS A 22 9.72 4.50 -1.73
C LYS A 22 8.90 3.33 -1.18
N VAL A 23 7.73 3.60 -0.59
CA VAL A 23 6.82 2.56 -0.11
C VAL A 23 6.23 1.74 -1.24
N VAL A 24 5.79 2.40 -2.32
CA VAL A 24 5.28 1.71 -3.52
C VAL A 24 6.37 0.81 -4.13
N ASP A 25 7.59 1.31 -4.27
CA ASP A 25 8.72 0.53 -4.81
C ASP A 25 9.11 -0.64 -3.90
N SER A 26 9.02 -0.45 -2.57
CA SER A 26 9.25 -1.52 -1.60
C SER A 26 8.21 -2.63 -1.72
N ILE A 27 6.93 -2.29 -1.91
CA ILE A 27 5.85 -3.28 -2.10
C ILE A 27 6.00 -4.02 -3.44
N LYS A 28 6.41 -3.31 -4.51
CA LYS A 28 6.62 -3.93 -5.83
C LYS A 28 7.86 -4.83 -5.87
N SER A 29 8.89 -4.50 -5.11
CA SER A 29 10.17 -5.22 -5.08
C SER A 29 10.20 -6.39 -4.09
N VAL A 30 9.27 -6.44 -3.14
CA VAL A 30 9.25 -7.50 -2.12
C VAL A 30 8.98 -8.87 -2.74
N LYS A 31 9.73 -9.86 -2.26
CA LYS A 31 9.58 -11.26 -2.66
C LYS A 31 9.17 -12.10 -1.46
N CYS A 32 8.06 -12.83 -1.58
CA CYS A 32 7.73 -13.90 -0.65
C CYS A 32 8.14 -15.23 -1.28
N ASN A 33 8.91 -16.04 -0.54
CA ASN A 33 9.41 -17.34 -1.01
C ASN A 33 10.12 -17.27 -2.37
N GLY A 34 10.91 -16.20 -2.59
CA GLY A 34 11.68 -16.00 -3.82
C GLY A 34 10.85 -15.55 -5.04
N LYS A 35 9.52 -15.43 -4.90
CA LYS A 35 8.63 -14.95 -5.96
C LYS A 35 8.17 -13.53 -5.69
N ASN A 36 8.07 -12.73 -6.76
CA ASN A 36 7.41 -11.44 -6.69
C ASN A 36 5.95 -11.65 -6.30
N LEU A 37 5.43 -10.75 -5.48
CA LEU A 37 4.02 -10.77 -5.11
C LEU A 37 3.15 -10.43 -6.31
N ASN A 38 2.04 -11.14 -6.44
CA ASN A 38 1.01 -10.72 -7.39
C ASN A 38 0.26 -9.48 -6.88
N VAL A 39 -0.55 -8.86 -7.74
CA VAL A 39 -1.28 -7.63 -7.41
C VAL A 39 -2.15 -7.80 -6.16
N ASN A 40 -2.84 -8.93 -6.00
CA ASN A 40 -3.69 -9.18 -4.84
C ASN A 40 -2.88 -9.28 -3.53
N GLU A 41 -1.69 -9.89 -3.59
CA GLU A 41 -0.79 -9.97 -2.45
C GLU A 41 -0.15 -8.63 -2.10
N GLN A 42 0.14 -7.79 -3.10
CA GLN A 42 0.57 -6.41 -2.88
C GLN A 42 -0.53 -5.59 -2.21
N LEU A 43 -1.78 -5.72 -2.67
CA LEU A 43 -2.95 -5.08 -2.06
C LEU A 43 -3.18 -5.56 -0.62
N GLN A 44 -2.92 -6.82 -0.31
CA GLN A 44 -2.97 -7.31 1.09
C GLN A 44 -1.96 -6.57 1.98
N ILE A 45 -0.76 -6.28 1.49
CA ILE A 45 0.23 -5.49 2.24
C ILE A 45 -0.28 -4.07 2.48
N VAL A 46 -0.86 -3.43 1.46
CA VAL A 46 -1.46 -2.09 1.60
C VAL A 46 -2.59 -2.09 2.63
N ASN A 47 -3.45 -3.11 2.62
CA ASN A 47 -4.52 -3.25 3.63
C ASN A 47 -3.95 -3.42 5.04
N PHE A 48 -2.88 -4.20 5.21
CA PHE A 48 -2.21 -4.29 6.51
C PHE A 48 -1.63 -2.96 6.99
N ILE A 49 -1.03 -2.16 6.09
CA ILE A 49 -0.55 -0.80 6.43
C ILE A 49 -1.72 0.07 6.90
N ARG A 50 -2.87 -0.01 6.22
CA ARG A 50 -4.10 0.73 6.57
C ARG A 50 -4.65 0.32 7.95
N GLU A 51 -4.68 -0.99 8.22
CA GLU A 51 -5.08 -1.54 9.51
C GLU A 51 -4.12 -1.09 10.62
N ILE A 52 -2.80 -1.18 10.40
CA ILE A 52 -1.78 -0.75 11.36
C ILE A 52 -1.91 0.75 11.68
N TYR A 53 -2.15 1.58 10.66
CA TYR A 53 -2.42 3.00 10.87
C TYR A 53 -3.66 3.20 11.74
N ALA A 54 -4.76 2.52 11.43
CA ALA A 54 -6.01 2.62 12.18
C ALA A 54 -5.87 2.10 13.62
N GLU A 55 -5.06 1.05 13.84
CA GLU A 55 -4.72 0.50 15.16
C GLU A 55 -3.84 1.46 15.98
N LYS A 56 -2.79 2.03 15.39
CA LYS A 56 -1.89 2.98 16.06
C LYS A 56 -2.54 4.33 16.37
N ASN A 57 -3.44 4.79 15.51
CA ASN A 57 -4.16 6.05 15.68
C ASN A 57 -5.52 5.86 16.37
N ARG A 58 -5.83 4.65 16.84
CA ARG A 58 -7.05 4.35 17.59
C ARG A 58 -7.02 5.13 18.91
N GLY A 59 -7.67 6.28 18.94
CA GLY A 59 -7.69 7.24 20.06
C GLY A 59 -7.25 8.66 19.71
N LEU A 60 -6.77 8.92 18.48
CA LEU A 60 -6.26 10.23 18.02
C LEU A 60 -7.10 10.90 16.92
N PHE A 61 -8.28 10.35 16.58
CA PHE A 61 -9.02 10.80 15.39
C PHE A 61 -10.04 11.90 15.68
N GLU A 62 -9.63 13.17 15.50
CA GLU A 62 -10.55 14.25 15.14
C GLU A 62 -10.76 14.38 13.62
N ASP A 63 -9.86 13.87 12.76
CA ASP A 63 -10.10 13.91 11.31
C ASP A 63 -9.43 12.75 10.55
N VAL A 64 -10.22 11.72 10.25
CA VAL A 64 -9.82 10.51 9.49
C VAL A 64 -9.78 10.80 7.97
N SER A 65 -10.22 11.97 7.54
CA SER A 65 -10.56 12.28 6.15
C SER A 65 -9.34 12.37 5.23
N ALA A 66 -8.24 12.95 5.71
CA ALA A 66 -7.02 13.12 4.91
C ALA A 66 -6.34 11.78 4.61
N PHE A 67 -6.31 10.85 5.57
CA PHE A 67 -5.75 9.53 5.38
C PHE A 67 -6.61 8.68 4.44
N LEU A 68 -7.94 8.71 4.61
CA LEU A 68 -8.85 8.00 3.71
C LEU A 68 -8.76 8.52 2.26
N ALA A 69 -8.63 9.83 2.07
CA ALA A 69 -8.42 10.43 0.76
C ALA A 69 -7.11 9.93 0.10
N LEU A 70 -6.02 9.87 0.87
CA LEU A 70 -4.72 9.39 0.38
C LEU A 70 -4.81 7.92 -0.07
N VAL A 71 -5.44 7.06 0.74
CA VAL A 71 -5.54 5.63 0.37
C VAL A 71 -6.48 5.43 -0.82
N ASN A 72 -7.56 6.20 -0.92
CA ASN A 72 -8.45 6.15 -2.09
C ASN A 72 -7.72 6.60 -3.38
N GLN A 73 -6.81 7.56 -3.28
CA GLN A 73 -5.99 8.00 -4.42
C GLN A 73 -5.01 6.91 -4.87
N VAL A 74 -4.38 6.19 -3.93
CA VAL A 74 -3.51 5.04 -4.24
C VAL A 74 -4.31 3.91 -4.92
N GLU A 75 -5.51 3.61 -4.40
CA GLU A 75 -6.39 2.60 -4.99
C GLU A 75 -6.82 2.95 -6.42
N ALA A 76 -7.15 4.23 -6.67
CA ALA A 76 -7.53 4.71 -7.99
C ALA A 76 -6.40 4.60 -9.02
N GLN A 77 -5.15 4.91 -8.64
CA GLN A 77 -4.01 4.81 -9.56
C GLN A 77 -3.70 3.36 -9.95
N ILE A 78 -3.80 2.43 -9.00
CA ILE A 78 -3.61 0.99 -9.27
C ILE A 78 -4.68 0.49 -10.25
N LYS A 79 -5.93 0.90 -10.08
CA LYS A 79 -7.03 0.53 -11.00
C LYS A 79 -6.88 1.16 -12.38
N SER A 80 -6.47 2.43 -12.44
CA SER A 80 -6.29 3.19 -13.69
C SER A 80 -5.22 2.58 -14.59
N GLN A 81 -4.08 2.15 -14.04
CA GLN A 81 -3.00 1.54 -14.83
C GLN A 81 -3.37 0.18 -15.44
N ASN A 82 -4.40 -0.48 -14.90
CA ASN A 82 -4.88 -1.76 -15.42
C ASN A 82 -5.81 -1.60 -16.65
N ASN A 83 -6.49 -0.45 -16.79
CA ASN A 83 -7.36 -0.18 -17.95
C ASN A 83 -6.59 0.32 -19.18
N SER A 84 -5.34 0.79 -19.03
CA SER A 84 -4.53 1.25 -20.16
C SER A 84 -3.86 0.12 -20.96
N GLN A 85 -3.97 -1.14 -20.53
CA GLN A 85 -3.40 -2.29 -21.25
C GLN A 85 -4.38 -2.99 -22.20
N SER A 86 -5.62 -2.49 -22.35
CA SER A 86 -6.60 -3.03 -23.31
C SER A 86 -6.97 -2.00 -24.39
N GLY A 87 -5.96 -1.38 -25.00
CA GLY A 87 -6.12 -0.50 -26.17
C GLY A 87 -5.27 -0.93 -27.38
N GLY A 88 -4.71 -2.13 -27.36
CA GLY A 88 -3.98 -2.70 -28.48
C GLY A 88 -4.78 -3.82 -29.12
N SER A 89 -5.63 -3.51 -30.10
CA SER A 89 -5.91 -4.39 -31.24
C SER A 89 -6.81 -3.70 -32.27
N LYS A 90 -6.22 -3.51 -33.45
CA LYS A 90 -6.76 -3.21 -34.79
C LYS A 90 -7.20 -1.78 -35.11
#